data_AF-A0A2E6TSX8-F1
#
_entry.id   AF-A0A2E6TSX8-F1
#
_cell.length_a   1.000
_cell.length_b   1.000
_cell.length_c   1.000
_cell.angle_alpha   90.00
_cell.angle_beta   90.00
_cell.angle_gamma   90.00
#
_symmetry.space_group_name_H-M   'P 1'
#
loop_
_entity.id
_entity.type
_entity.pdbx_description
1 polymer ?
#
loop_
_entity_poly.entity_id
_entity_poly.type
_entity_poly.pdbx_seq_one_letter_code
_entity_poly.pdbx_strand_id
1 'polypeptide(L)'
;MTQSKIAFLGTGLMGAPMCRCLLKAGFELTVWNRSAAKAEPLKANGATLAATPADAVADAEVVITMLSDGPAVAEVMFEQGVAAAIAEGATRIDMSSIGANEAMDHAERHLAAGVAYLDAPVSGGTKGAAAGELAIMAGGAPETFAAMEPVFAAMGNATHVGPNGCGQLSKLANQVIVAITIGAVSEAFILAGGG
;
A
#
# COMPACT_ATOMS: atom_id res chain seq x y z
N MET A 1 19.64 13.11 -5.97
CA MET A 1 19.19 12.00 -5.12
C MET A 1 18.96 10.83 -6.06
N THR A 2 19.52 9.66 -5.75
CA THR A 2 19.29 8.46 -6.57
C THR A 2 17.80 8.15 -6.57
N GLN A 3 17.24 8.06 -7.76
CA GLN A 3 15.82 7.89 -8.03
C GLN A 3 15.47 6.43 -7.73
N SER A 4 14.82 6.15 -6.59
CA SER A 4 14.49 4.76 -6.26
C SER A 4 13.50 4.16 -7.25
N LYS A 5 13.76 2.91 -7.64
CA LYS A 5 12.91 2.13 -8.54
C LYS A 5 11.79 1.48 -7.75
N ILE A 6 10.56 1.87 -8.03
CA ILE A 6 9.37 1.39 -7.35
C ILE A 6 8.58 0.48 -8.28
N ALA A 7 8.25 -0.72 -7.80
CA ALA A 7 7.18 -1.54 -8.38
C ALA A 7 5.88 -1.23 -7.63
N PHE A 8 4.79 -0.99 -8.35
CA PHE A 8 3.46 -0.77 -7.75
C PHE A 8 2.45 -1.77 -8.31
N LEU A 9 1.97 -2.67 -7.46
CA LEU A 9 1.04 -3.74 -7.79
C LEU A 9 -0.37 -3.35 -7.31
N GLY A 10 -1.27 -3.10 -8.25
CA GLY A 10 -2.66 -2.73 -7.98
C GLY A 10 -2.98 -1.28 -8.28
N THR A 11 -3.30 -0.98 -9.54
CA THR A 11 -3.61 0.39 -10.01
C THR A 11 -5.10 0.71 -9.98
N GLY A 12 -5.79 0.28 -8.92
CA GLY A 12 -7.23 0.50 -8.73
C GLY A 12 -7.59 1.94 -8.33
N LEU A 13 -8.76 2.09 -7.70
CA LEU A 13 -9.28 3.40 -7.25
C LEU A 13 -8.31 4.16 -6.34
N MET A 14 -7.59 3.44 -5.47
CA MET A 14 -6.58 4.02 -4.59
C MET A 14 -5.20 4.04 -5.23
N GLY A 15 -4.77 2.92 -5.83
CA GLY A 15 -3.41 2.79 -6.33
C GLY A 15 -3.06 3.70 -7.51
N ALA A 16 -3.98 3.91 -8.46
CA ALA A 16 -3.71 4.80 -9.60
C ALA A 16 -3.40 6.26 -9.19
N PRO A 17 -4.18 6.93 -8.31
CA PRO A 17 -3.78 8.25 -7.82
C PRO A 17 -2.48 8.23 -7.02
N MET A 18 -2.21 7.21 -6.20
CA MET A 18 -0.95 7.07 -5.48
C MET A 18 0.26 6.98 -6.43
N CYS A 19 0.13 6.19 -7.51
CA CYS A 19 1.14 6.08 -8.57
C CYS A 19 1.45 7.45 -9.20
N ARG A 20 0.41 8.28 -9.46
CA ARG A 20 0.61 9.63 -10.00
C ARG A 20 1.35 10.54 -9.04
N CYS A 21 1.11 10.42 -7.73
CA CYS A 21 1.86 11.16 -6.73
C CYS A 21 3.34 10.76 -6.71
N LEU A 22 3.64 9.45 -6.75
CA LEU A 22 5.02 8.95 -6.84
C LEU A 22 5.73 9.43 -8.12
N LEU A 23 5.07 9.36 -9.28
CA LEU A 23 5.60 9.86 -10.55
C LEU A 23 5.86 11.37 -10.50
N LYS A 24 4.95 12.15 -9.90
CA LYS A 24 5.11 13.60 -9.73
C LYS A 24 6.26 13.95 -8.78
N ALA A 25 6.49 13.14 -7.76
CA ALA A 25 7.66 13.25 -6.87
C ALA A 25 8.96 12.82 -7.56
N GLY A 26 8.88 12.29 -8.78
CA GLY A 26 10.02 11.94 -9.60
C GLY A 26 10.55 10.53 -9.36
N PHE A 27 9.79 9.60 -8.81
CA PHE A 27 10.22 8.20 -8.72
C PHE A 27 10.13 7.47 -10.07
N GLU A 28 11.03 6.51 -10.31
CA GLU A 28 10.89 5.58 -11.44
C GLU A 28 9.87 4.52 -11.03
N LEU A 29 8.80 4.35 -11.81
CA LEU A 29 7.67 3.52 -11.43
C LEU A 29 7.35 2.48 -12.50
N THR A 30 7.47 1.21 -12.12
CA THR A 30 6.91 0.09 -12.89
C THR A 30 5.60 -0.34 -12.25
N VAL A 31 4.53 -0.36 -13.03
CA VAL A 31 3.19 -0.66 -12.53
C VAL A 31 2.65 -1.95 -13.13
N TRP A 32 1.89 -2.67 -12.32
CA TRP A 32 1.13 -3.82 -12.77
C TRP A 32 -0.25 -3.84 -12.14
N ASN A 33 -1.22 -4.35 -12.90
CA ASN A 33 -2.54 -4.67 -12.39
C ASN A 33 -3.14 -5.83 -13.19
N ARG A 34 -3.85 -6.74 -12.51
CA ARG A 34 -4.51 -7.90 -13.13
C ARG A 34 -5.35 -7.53 -14.37
N SER A 35 -6.05 -6.40 -14.32
CA SER A 35 -6.69 -5.80 -15.48
C SER A 35 -5.78 -4.71 -16.07
N ALA A 36 -5.08 -5.02 -17.17
CA ALA A 36 -4.10 -4.12 -17.79
C ALA A 36 -4.65 -2.72 -18.10
N ALA A 37 -5.93 -2.63 -18.53
CA ALA A 37 -6.62 -1.38 -18.81
C ALA A 37 -6.64 -0.38 -17.63
N LYS A 38 -6.48 -0.84 -16.38
CA LYS A 38 -6.37 0.06 -15.21
C LYS A 38 -4.98 0.65 -15.03
N ALA A 39 -3.93 0.01 -15.58
CA ALA A 39 -2.56 0.51 -15.53
C ALA A 39 -2.22 1.38 -16.74
N GLU A 40 -2.85 1.13 -17.90
CA GLU A 40 -2.57 1.83 -19.17
C GLU A 40 -2.56 3.36 -19.07
N PRO A 41 -3.51 4.03 -18.38
CA PRO A 41 -3.50 5.49 -18.28
C PRO A 41 -2.24 6.07 -17.62
N LEU A 42 -1.55 5.29 -16.78
CA LEU A 42 -0.34 5.74 -16.09
C LEU A 42 0.88 5.87 -17.02
N LYS A 43 0.84 5.27 -18.24
CA LYS A 43 1.87 5.51 -19.28
C LYS A 43 2.02 6.99 -19.59
N ALA A 44 0.90 7.70 -19.68
CA ALA A 44 0.90 9.14 -19.97
C ALA A 44 1.53 9.97 -18.84
N ASN A 45 1.69 9.39 -17.64
CA ASN A 45 2.37 9.99 -16.50
C ASN A 45 3.83 9.56 -16.36
N GLY A 46 4.34 8.70 -17.25
CA GLY A 46 5.72 8.21 -17.22
C GLY A 46 5.92 6.85 -16.54
N ALA A 47 4.86 6.11 -16.20
CA ALA A 47 5.00 4.75 -15.67
C ALA A 47 5.37 3.74 -16.76
N THR A 48 6.25 2.80 -16.40
CA THR A 48 6.51 1.59 -17.18
C THR A 48 5.43 0.55 -16.84
N LEU A 49 4.90 -0.15 -17.84
CA LEU A 49 3.91 -1.21 -17.63
C LEU A 49 4.57 -2.57 -17.71
N ALA A 50 4.46 -3.35 -16.64
CA ALA A 50 4.86 -4.75 -16.64
C ALA A 50 3.74 -5.64 -17.18
N ALA A 51 4.12 -6.72 -17.88
CA ALA A 51 3.16 -7.71 -18.39
C ALA A 51 2.67 -8.64 -17.28
N THR A 52 3.58 -9.03 -16.38
CA THR A 52 3.28 -9.86 -15.21
C THR A 52 3.69 -9.14 -13.93
N PRO A 53 3.15 -9.54 -12.76
CA PRO A 53 3.56 -8.93 -11.50
C PRO A 53 4.99 -9.31 -11.11
N ALA A 54 5.50 -10.47 -11.57
CA ALA A 54 6.89 -10.86 -11.36
C ALA A 54 7.86 -9.95 -12.15
N ASP A 55 7.54 -9.65 -13.42
CA ASP A 55 8.32 -8.71 -14.22
C ASP A 55 8.35 -7.31 -13.60
N ALA A 56 7.28 -6.92 -12.90
CA ALA A 56 7.19 -5.62 -12.26
C ALA A 56 8.22 -5.44 -11.13
N VAL A 57 8.50 -6.51 -10.38
CA VAL A 57 9.29 -6.45 -9.13
C VAL A 57 10.77 -6.81 -9.30
N ALA A 58 11.14 -7.42 -10.43
CA ALA A 58 12.47 -8.02 -10.64
C ALA A 58 13.65 -7.05 -10.40
N ASP A 59 13.51 -5.79 -10.83
CA ASP A 59 14.53 -4.74 -10.70
C ASP A 59 14.14 -3.63 -9.70
N ALA A 60 13.15 -3.89 -8.86
CA ALA A 60 12.62 -2.88 -7.93
C ALA A 60 13.36 -2.86 -6.60
N GLU A 61 13.70 -1.65 -6.14
CA GLU A 61 14.24 -1.42 -4.80
C GLU A 61 13.12 -1.37 -3.75
N VAL A 62 11.93 -0.92 -4.17
CA VAL A 62 10.74 -0.84 -3.34
C VAL A 62 9.55 -1.47 -4.06
N VAL A 63 8.85 -2.38 -3.40
CA VAL A 63 7.65 -3.04 -3.93
C VAL A 63 6.45 -2.63 -3.10
N ILE A 64 5.50 -1.94 -3.72
CA ILE A 64 4.26 -1.47 -3.08
C ILE A 64 3.09 -2.31 -3.60
N THR A 65 2.26 -2.78 -2.68
CA THR A 65 0.97 -3.43 -3.01
C THR A 65 -0.19 -2.55 -2.54
N MET A 66 -1.21 -2.41 -3.39
CA MET A 66 -2.47 -1.74 -3.08
C MET A 66 -3.63 -2.54 -3.68
N LEU A 67 -3.88 -3.71 -3.11
CA LEU A 67 -4.84 -4.71 -3.59
C LEU A 67 -6.13 -4.69 -2.77
N SER A 68 -7.11 -5.52 -3.15
CA SER A 68 -8.46 -5.46 -2.59
C SER A 68 -8.55 -5.94 -1.14
N ASP A 69 -7.79 -7.00 -0.79
CA ASP A 69 -7.91 -7.74 0.46
C ASP A 69 -6.71 -8.69 0.65
N GLY A 70 -6.66 -9.34 1.82
CA GLY A 70 -5.64 -10.33 2.20
C GLY A 70 -5.49 -11.47 1.19
N PRO A 71 -6.57 -12.16 0.79
CA PRO A 71 -6.51 -13.21 -0.23
C PRO A 71 -5.90 -12.75 -1.56
N ALA A 72 -6.27 -11.56 -2.06
CA ALA A 72 -5.69 -11.03 -3.30
C ALA A 72 -4.20 -10.73 -3.15
N VAL A 73 -3.76 -10.25 -1.98
CA VAL A 73 -2.33 -10.08 -1.67
C VAL A 73 -1.63 -11.44 -1.64
N ALA A 74 -2.19 -12.44 -0.96
CA ALA A 74 -1.58 -13.76 -0.85
C ALA A 74 -1.47 -14.47 -2.21
N GLU A 75 -2.53 -14.39 -3.03
CA GLU A 75 -2.57 -14.92 -4.40
C GLU A 75 -1.43 -14.33 -5.25
N VAL A 76 -1.35 -12.99 -5.33
CA VAL A 76 -0.32 -12.31 -6.13
C VAL A 76 1.07 -12.62 -5.58
N MET A 77 1.27 -12.51 -4.27
CA MET A 77 2.60 -12.57 -3.69
C MET A 77 3.16 -13.99 -3.64
N PHE A 78 2.33 -15.00 -3.35
CA PHE A 78 2.82 -16.34 -3.04
C PHE A 78 2.36 -17.40 -4.02
N GLU A 79 1.11 -17.35 -4.49
CA GLU A 79 0.62 -18.34 -5.47
C GLU A 79 1.16 -18.04 -6.87
N GLN A 80 1.23 -16.76 -7.25
CA GLN A 80 1.85 -16.32 -8.51
C GLN A 80 3.38 -16.11 -8.40
N GLY A 81 3.97 -16.37 -7.23
CA GLY A 81 5.42 -16.40 -7.04
C GLY A 81 6.14 -15.04 -7.01
N VAL A 82 5.40 -13.92 -6.92
CA VAL A 82 5.99 -12.57 -6.97
C VAL A 82 6.97 -12.32 -5.83
N ALA A 83 6.71 -12.84 -4.62
CA ALA A 83 7.60 -12.69 -3.48
C ALA A 83 8.99 -13.29 -3.74
N ALA A 84 9.08 -14.35 -4.55
CA ALA A 84 10.36 -14.97 -4.93
C ALA A 84 11.10 -14.20 -6.04
N ALA A 85 10.42 -13.30 -6.74
CA ALA A 85 11.00 -12.43 -7.77
C ALA A 85 11.50 -11.09 -7.21
N ILE A 86 11.23 -10.78 -5.94
CA ILE A 86 11.75 -9.57 -5.29
C ILE A 86 13.24 -9.77 -5.01
N ALA A 87 14.06 -8.79 -5.40
CA ALA A 87 15.49 -8.81 -5.12
C ALA A 87 15.79 -8.76 -3.61
N GLU A 88 16.80 -9.51 -3.18
CA GLU A 88 17.34 -9.39 -1.82
C GLU A 88 17.79 -7.95 -1.56
N GLY A 89 17.51 -7.44 -0.36
CA GLY A 89 17.80 -6.05 0.02
C GLY A 89 16.73 -5.02 -0.41
N ALA A 90 15.73 -5.42 -1.21
CA ALA A 90 14.58 -4.58 -1.49
C ALA A 90 13.66 -4.43 -0.26
N THR A 91 12.76 -3.44 -0.31
CA THR A 91 11.72 -3.23 0.71
C THR A 91 10.32 -3.46 0.14
N ARG A 92 9.56 -4.36 0.75
CA ARG A 92 8.13 -4.54 0.48
C ARG A 92 7.29 -3.68 1.42
N ILE A 93 6.38 -2.89 0.86
CA ILE A 93 5.39 -2.09 1.57
C ILE A 93 3.99 -2.55 1.16
N ASP A 94 3.25 -3.16 2.09
CA ASP A 94 1.86 -3.53 1.85
C ASP A 94 0.91 -2.44 2.35
N MET A 95 0.34 -1.68 1.41
CA MET A 95 -0.62 -0.63 1.71
C MET A 95 -2.09 -1.09 1.57
N SER A 96 -2.28 -2.37 1.23
CA SER A 96 -3.60 -3.02 1.21
C SER A 96 -4.16 -3.14 2.62
N SER A 97 -5.48 -3.32 2.75
CA SER A 97 -6.10 -3.64 4.03
C SER A 97 -6.24 -5.14 4.18
N ILE A 98 -5.42 -5.73 5.05
CA ILE A 98 -5.35 -7.19 5.31
C ILE A 98 -5.43 -7.47 6.81
N GLY A 99 -5.51 -8.74 7.20
CA GLY A 99 -5.45 -9.14 8.61
C GLY A 99 -4.08 -8.88 9.24
N ALA A 100 -4.04 -8.50 10.52
CA ALA A 100 -2.78 -8.30 11.23
C ALA A 100 -1.93 -9.58 11.30
N ASN A 101 -2.57 -10.75 11.48
CA ASN A 101 -1.87 -12.04 11.45
C ASN A 101 -1.31 -12.37 10.05
N GLU A 102 -2.04 -12.02 8.98
CA GLU A 102 -1.54 -12.17 7.61
C GLU A 102 -0.33 -11.27 7.38
N ALA A 103 -0.36 -10.01 7.85
CA ALA A 103 0.79 -9.11 7.75
C ALA A 103 2.03 -9.62 8.51
N MET A 104 1.84 -10.25 9.67
CA MET A 104 2.95 -10.86 10.43
C MET A 104 3.53 -12.09 9.71
N ASP A 105 2.69 -12.98 9.16
CA ASP A 105 3.14 -14.11 8.32
C ASP A 105 3.91 -13.62 7.08
N HIS A 106 3.36 -12.62 6.39
CA HIS A 106 4.02 -12.03 5.23
C HIS A 106 5.38 -11.44 5.61
N ALA A 107 5.47 -10.75 6.75
CA ALA A 107 6.73 -10.19 7.24
C ALA A 107 7.78 -11.29 7.48
N GLU A 108 7.45 -12.36 8.21
CA GLU A 108 8.37 -13.48 8.45
C GLU A 108 8.92 -14.06 7.14
N ARG A 109 8.05 -14.28 6.15
CA ARG A 109 8.43 -14.86 4.87
C ARG A 109 9.34 -13.96 4.04
N HIS A 110 9.14 -12.64 4.07
CA HIS A 110 9.98 -11.69 3.33
C HIS A 110 11.32 -11.49 4.03
N LEU A 111 11.32 -11.35 5.36
CA LEU A 111 12.54 -11.22 6.14
C LEU A 111 13.44 -12.46 5.99
N ALA A 112 12.86 -13.66 5.96
CA ALA A 112 13.60 -14.90 5.69
C ALA A 112 14.24 -14.95 4.30
N ALA A 113 13.71 -14.19 3.33
CA ALA A 113 14.25 -14.03 1.98
C ALA A 113 15.17 -12.80 1.84
N GLY A 114 15.51 -12.13 2.94
CA GLY A 114 16.35 -10.92 2.92
C GLY A 114 15.65 -9.68 2.35
N VAL A 115 14.32 -9.66 2.34
CA VAL A 115 13.50 -8.53 1.91
C VAL A 115 12.90 -7.83 3.13
N ALA A 116 13.16 -6.54 3.28
CA ALA A 116 12.57 -5.75 4.37
C ALA A 116 11.05 -5.60 4.17
N TYR A 117 10.29 -5.49 5.25
CA TYR A 117 8.82 -5.49 5.17
C TYR A 117 8.15 -4.46 6.08
N LEU A 118 7.18 -3.72 5.52
CA LEU A 118 6.28 -2.82 6.23
C LEU A 118 4.83 -3.13 5.85
N ASP A 119 3.94 -3.28 6.84
CA ASP A 119 2.50 -3.14 6.62
C ASP A 119 2.10 -1.69 6.87
N ALA A 120 1.65 -0.99 5.82
CA ALA A 120 1.38 0.44 5.83
C ALA A 120 0.00 0.80 5.24
N PRO A 121 -1.10 0.25 5.79
CA PRO A 121 -2.44 0.59 5.32
C PRO A 121 -2.76 2.08 5.50
N VAL A 122 -3.73 2.56 4.72
CA VAL A 122 -4.00 4.00 4.57
C VAL A 122 -5.43 4.40 4.93
N SER A 123 -5.61 5.68 5.26
CA SER A 123 -6.91 6.35 5.39
C SER A 123 -6.92 7.69 4.64
N GLY A 124 -8.10 8.20 4.29
CA GLY A 124 -8.28 9.45 3.51
C GLY A 124 -9.02 9.28 2.18
N GLY A 125 -9.26 8.03 1.75
CA GLY A 125 -10.02 7.70 0.53
C GLY A 125 -9.37 8.21 -0.75
N THR A 126 -10.14 8.19 -1.85
CA THR A 126 -9.63 8.55 -3.19
C THR A 126 -9.24 10.02 -3.30
N LYS A 127 -9.86 10.90 -2.51
CA LYS A 127 -9.51 12.32 -2.44
C LYS A 127 -8.12 12.50 -1.82
N GLY A 128 -7.86 11.91 -0.65
CA GLY A 128 -6.55 11.95 -0.01
C GLY A 128 -5.47 11.30 -0.88
N ALA A 129 -5.79 10.18 -1.53
CA ALA A 129 -4.87 9.51 -2.45
C ALA A 129 -4.46 10.40 -3.64
N ALA A 130 -5.41 11.15 -4.22
CA ALA A 130 -5.13 12.04 -5.35
C ALA A 130 -4.36 13.30 -4.94
N ALA A 131 -4.55 13.76 -3.69
CA ALA A 131 -3.86 14.92 -3.15
C ALA A 131 -2.44 14.60 -2.62
N GLY A 132 -2.12 13.33 -2.37
CA GLY A 132 -0.90 12.95 -1.66
C GLY A 132 -0.98 13.27 -0.16
N GLU A 133 -2.18 13.13 0.42
CA GLU A 133 -2.50 13.52 1.81
C GLU A 133 -3.04 12.32 2.61
N LEU A 134 -2.66 11.09 2.24
CA LEU A 134 -3.11 9.90 2.97
C LEU A 134 -2.57 9.91 4.41
N ALA A 135 -3.37 9.44 5.36
CA ALA A 135 -2.86 9.02 6.65
C ALA A 135 -2.34 7.59 6.51
N ILE A 136 -1.04 7.37 6.69
CA ILE A 136 -0.37 6.08 6.50
C ILE A 136 0.08 5.55 7.86
N MET A 137 -0.30 4.31 8.19
CA MET A 137 -0.05 3.71 9.50
C MET A 137 0.90 2.52 9.32
N ALA A 138 2.18 2.73 9.55
CA ALA A 138 3.22 1.77 9.20
C ALA A 138 3.68 0.93 10.40
N GLY A 139 3.51 -0.39 10.31
CA GLY A 139 4.10 -1.39 11.19
C GLY A 139 5.37 -2.01 10.58
N GLY A 140 6.39 -2.22 11.40
CA GLY A 140 7.63 -2.90 11.03
C GLY A 140 8.87 -2.34 11.72
N ALA A 141 10.05 -2.60 11.18
CA ALA A 141 11.30 -2.16 11.77
C ALA A 141 11.46 -0.62 11.66
N PRO A 142 11.83 0.10 12.73
CA PRO A 142 11.96 1.56 12.72
C PRO A 142 12.94 2.10 11.66
N GLU A 143 14.04 1.39 11.43
CA GLU A 143 15.05 1.73 10.42
C GLU A 143 14.53 1.55 8.99
N THR A 144 13.72 0.52 8.74
CA THR A 144 13.06 0.32 7.44
C THR A 144 12.03 1.43 7.20
N PHE A 145 11.25 1.77 8.24
CA PHE A 145 10.30 2.89 8.17
C PHE A 145 11.01 4.21 7.86
N ALA A 146 12.09 4.54 8.57
CA ALA A 146 12.85 5.76 8.37
C ALA A 146 13.47 5.84 6.96
N ALA A 147 13.96 4.73 6.41
CA ALA A 147 14.49 4.67 5.06
C ALA A 147 13.42 4.95 3.98
N MET A 148 12.16 4.62 4.25
CA MET A 148 11.04 4.80 3.32
C MET A 148 10.32 6.15 3.45
N GLU A 149 10.80 7.05 4.30
CA GLU A 149 10.21 8.39 4.48
C GLU A 149 10.00 9.16 3.16
N PRO A 150 10.96 9.18 2.21
CA PRO A 150 10.76 9.89 0.95
C PRO A 150 9.63 9.30 0.09
N VAL A 151 9.42 7.98 0.15
CA VAL A 151 8.36 7.28 -0.58
C VAL A 151 7.00 7.60 0.06
N PHE A 152 6.93 7.58 1.39
CA PHE A 152 5.71 7.93 2.10
C PHE A 152 5.31 9.40 1.91
N ALA A 153 6.28 10.33 1.99
CA ALA A 153 6.06 11.77 1.86
C ALA A 153 5.42 12.17 0.51
N ALA A 154 5.64 11.37 -0.54
CA ALA A 154 4.98 11.59 -1.83
C ALA A 154 3.48 11.27 -1.81
N MET A 155 3.04 10.36 -0.94
CA MET A 155 1.66 9.84 -0.91
C MET A 155 0.84 10.32 0.28
N GLY A 156 1.49 10.80 1.34
CA GLY A 156 0.81 11.23 2.55
C GLY A 156 1.71 11.42 3.75
N ASN A 157 1.09 11.45 4.93
CA ASN A 157 1.78 11.53 6.21
C ASN A 157 1.82 10.15 6.86
N ALA A 158 3.03 9.61 7.05
CA ALA A 158 3.22 8.30 7.64
C ALA A 158 3.62 8.37 9.11
N THR A 159 3.03 7.50 9.91
CA THR A 159 3.34 7.31 11.33
C THR A 159 3.79 5.87 11.54
N HIS A 160 4.96 5.70 12.19
CA HIS A 160 5.38 4.39 12.68
C HIS A 160 4.57 4.04 13.92
N VAL A 161 3.80 2.95 13.84
CA VAL A 161 2.83 2.58 14.88
C VAL A 161 3.25 1.33 15.68
N GLY A 162 4.41 0.75 15.38
CA GLY A 162 4.95 -0.41 16.09
C GLY A 162 5.59 -1.45 15.17
N PRO A 163 5.82 -2.67 15.66
CA PRO A 163 6.34 -3.78 14.85
C PRO A 163 5.34 -4.24 13.77
N ASN A 164 5.71 -5.23 12.97
CA ASN A 164 4.85 -5.76 11.91
C ASN A 164 3.48 -6.23 12.45
N GLY A 165 2.43 -5.94 11.69
CA GLY A 165 1.03 -6.16 12.05
C GLY A 165 0.39 -4.98 12.77
N CYS A 166 1.16 -4.08 13.40
CA CYS A 166 0.60 -2.91 14.08
C CYS A 166 -0.02 -1.88 13.12
N GLY A 167 0.42 -1.81 11.86
CA GLY A 167 -0.21 -0.97 10.84
C GLY A 167 -1.64 -1.42 10.56
N GLN A 168 -1.81 -2.72 10.28
CA GLN A 168 -3.12 -3.34 10.06
C GLN A 168 -4.01 -3.27 11.31
N LEU A 169 -3.46 -3.53 12.50
CA LEU A 169 -4.23 -3.42 13.74
C LEU A 169 -4.72 -1.99 13.99
N SER A 170 -3.85 -1.01 13.77
CA SER A 170 -4.22 0.41 13.86
C SER A 170 -5.30 0.77 12.85
N LYS A 171 -5.22 0.23 11.63
CA LYS A 171 -6.23 0.45 10.58
C LYS A 171 -7.58 -0.14 10.96
N LEU A 172 -7.58 -1.36 11.51
CA LEU A 172 -8.79 -1.99 12.00
C LEU A 172 -9.45 -1.17 13.12
N ALA A 173 -8.67 -0.73 14.11
CA ALA A 173 -9.16 0.14 15.18
C ALA A 173 -9.78 1.44 14.62
N ASN A 174 -9.11 2.08 13.66
CA ASN A 174 -9.64 3.27 12.96
C ASN A 174 -10.99 2.98 12.28
N GLN A 175 -11.10 1.88 11.53
CA GLN A 175 -12.34 1.52 10.85
C GLN A 175 -13.50 1.20 11.81
N VAL A 176 -13.21 0.59 12.97
CA VAL A 176 -14.22 0.36 14.03
C VAL A 176 -14.76 1.69 14.56
N ILE A 177 -13.88 2.65 14.86
CA ILE A 177 -14.27 3.99 15.32
C ILE A 177 -15.14 4.70 14.28
N VAL A 178 -14.75 4.64 12.99
CA VAL A 178 -15.51 5.23 11.88
C VAL A 178 -16.91 4.61 11.79
N ALA A 179 -17.01 3.29 11.83
CA ALA A 179 -18.29 2.58 11.73
C ALA A 179 -19.24 2.93 12.89
N ILE A 180 -18.74 2.94 14.14
CA ILE A 180 -19.52 3.32 15.32
C ILE A 180 -20.01 4.77 15.20
N THR A 181 -19.13 5.68 14.76
CA THR A 181 -19.49 7.10 14.56
C THR A 181 -20.60 7.27 13.53
N ILE A 182 -20.52 6.57 12.40
CA ILE A 182 -21.57 6.59 11.37
C ILE A 182 -22.91 6.08 11.93
N GLY A 183 -22.88 5.00 12.72
CA GLY A 183 -24.06 4.46 13.39
C GLY A 183 -24.72 5.50 14.31
N ALA A 184 -23.93 6.11 15.19
CA ALA A 184 -24.43 7.13 16.12
C ALA A 184 -25.04 8.34 15.41
N VAL A 185 -24.39 8.84 14.34
CA VAL A 185 -24.92 9.94 13.52
C VAL A 185 -26.22 9.55 12.81
N SER A 186 -26.31 8.31 12.32
CA SER A 186 -27.52 7.81 11.66
C SER A 186 -28.71 7.74 12.62
N GLU A 187 -28.50 7.26 13.85
CA GLU A 187 -29.52 7.24 14.89
C GLU A 187 -29.99 8.66 15.27
N ALA A 188 -29.05 9.60 15.41
CA ALA A 188 -29.37 11.00 15.70
C ALA A 188 -30.23 11.63 14.59
N PHE A 189 -29.95 11.35 13.31
CA PHE A 189 -30.76 11.85 12.20
C PHE A 189 -32.18 11.26 12.19
N ILE A 190 -32.34 9.97 12.51
CA ILE A 190 -33.66 9.35 12.62
C ILE A 190 -34.45 10.00 13.76
N LEU A 191 -33.83 10.18 14.92
CA LEU A 191 -34.46 10.83 16.07
C LEU A 191 -34.87 12.27 15.74
N ALA A 192 -33.99 13.04 15.08
CA ALA A 192 -34.26 14.43 14.70
C ALA A 192 -35.31 14.56 13.58
N GLY A 193 -35.34 13.63 12.62
CA GLY A 193 -36.30 13.64 11.50
C GLY A 193 -37.70 13.13 11.88
N GLY A 194 -37.85 12.46 13.02
CA GLY A 194 -39.15 12.07 13.57
C GLY A 194 -39.83 13.13 14.45
N GLY A 195 -39.19 14.29 14.64
CA GLY A 195 -39.71 15.43 15.41
C GLY A 195 -40.25 16.57 14.55
#